data_AF-A0A8T6KPN6-F1
#
_entry.id   AF-A0A8T6KPN6-F1
#
_cell.length_a   1.000
_cell.length_b   1.000
_cell.length_c   1.000
_cell.angle_alpha   90.00
_cell.angle_beta   90.00
_cell.angle_gamma   90.00
#
_symmetry.space_group_name_H-M   'P 1'
#
loop_
_entity.id
_entity.type
_entity.pdbx_description
1 polymer ?
#
loop_
_entity_poly.entity_id
_entity_poly.type
_entity_poly.pdbx_seq_one_letter_code
_entity_poly.pdbx_strand_id
1 'polypeptide(L)' 'MGAYRPSTVIDYNNGRPLELDAIFRQPVQRASQLGIGVPMMSMVASLVGKLGERVE' A
#
# COMPACT_ATOMS: atom_id res chain seq x y z
N MET A 1 21.10 -14.84 7.34
CA MET A 1 19.91 -13.98 7.21
C MET A 1 19.15 -14.43 5.98
N GLY A 2 17.90 -14.89 6.11
CA GLY A 2 17.09 -15.35 4.96
C GLY A 2 16.72 -14.21 4.00
N ALA A 3 16.01 -14.54 2.92
CA ALA A 3 15.52 -13.51 1.98
C ALA A 3 14.58 -12.53 2.70
N TYR A 4 14.83 -11.23 2.55
CA TYR A 4 13.98 -10.20 3.13
C TYR A 4 12.56 -10.27 2.53
N ARG A 5 11.55 -10.16 3.40
CA ARG A 5 10.15 -10.10 3.00
C ARG A 5 9.51 -8.87 3.65
N PRO A 6 8.87 -7.98 2.86
CA PRO A 6 8.15 -6.83 3.42
C PRO A 6 7.00 -7.27 4.32
N SER A 7 6.75 -6.52 5.39
CA SER A 7 5.64 -6.78 6.33
C SER A 7 4.29 -6.84 5.62
N THR A 8 4.02 -5.94 4.67
CA THR A 8 2.77 -5.94 3.87
C THR A 8 2.50 -7.27 3.18
N VAL A 9 3.54 -7.95 2.69
CA VAL A 9 3.39 -9.27 2.04
C VAL A 9 3.11 -10.36 3.08
N ILE A 10 3.70 -10.24 4.27
CA ILE A 10 3.45 -11.17 5.38
C ILE A 10 2.01 -11.03 5.86
N ASP A 11 1.51 -9.81 6.03
CA ASP A 11 0.15 -9.55 6.49
C ASP A 11 -0.90 -10.01 5.47
N TYR A 12 -0.69 -9.73 4.18
CA TYR A 12 -1.57 -10.23 3.12
C TYR A 12 -1.66 -11.76 3.12
N ASN A 13 -0.51 -12.44 3.20
CA ASN A 13 -0.47 -13.90 3.22
C ASN A 13 -1.14 -14.51 4.46
N ASN A 14 -1.10 -13.80 5.60
CA ASN A 14 -1.66 -14.26 6.85
C ASN A 14 -3.14 -13.87 7.03
N GLY A 15 -3.77 -13.27 6.02
CA GLY A 15 -5.15 -12.84 6.12
C GLY A 15 -5.37 -11.65 7.06
N ARG A 16 -4.34 -10.82 7.28
CA ARG A 16 -4.37 -9.71 8.24
C ARG A 16 -4.72 -8.40 7.54
N PRO A 17 -5.36 -7.45 8.26
CA PRO A 17 -5.58 -6.10 7.75
C PRO A 17 -4.26 -5.45 7.30
N LEU A 18 -4.28 -4.80 6.14
CA LEU A 18 -3.13 -4.10 5.59
C LEU A 18 -3.12 -2.63 6.04
N GLU A 19 -1.93 -2.07 6.27
CA GLU A 19 -1.74 -0.64 6.60
C GLU A 19 -1.89 0.28 5.38
N LEU A 20 -3.06 0.25 4.72
CA LEU A 20 -3.32 0.94 3.45
C LEU A 20 -3.25 2.47 3.57
N ASP A 21 -3.78 3.02 4.66
CA ASP A 21 -3.89 4.46 4.80
C ASP A 21 -2.53 5.11 5.04
N ALA A 22 -1.81 4.66 6.08
CA ALA A 22 -0.53 5.24 6.48
C ALA A 22 0.58 5.03 5.43
N ILE A 23 0.70 3.82 4.88
CA ILE A 23 1.83 3.48 3.99
C ILE A 23 1.57 3.93 2.54
N PHE A 24 0.34 3.82 2.05
CA PHE A 24 0.06 3.94 0.61
C PHE A 24 -0.80 5.15 0.25
N ARG A 25 -1.92 5.39 0.94
CA ARG A 25 -2.90 6.42 0.54
C ARG A 25 -2.51 7.82 0.99
N GLN A 26 -2.07 8.00 2.24
CA GLN A 26 -1.69 9.32 2.76
C GLN A 26 -0.57 10.01 1.96
N PRO A 27 0.50 9.32 1.53
CA PRO A 27 1.52 9.94 0.68
C PRO A 27 0.97 10.42 -0.67
N VAL A 28 0.09 9.64 -1.31
CA VAL A 28 -0.56 10.00 -2.57
C VAL A 28 -1.49 11.19 -2.39
N GLN A 29 -2.30 11.19 -1.33
CA GLN A 29 -3.18 12.31 -0.98
C GLN A 29 -2.36 13.59 -0.74
N ARG A 30 -1.25 13.50 -0.02
CA ARG A 30 -0.38 14.63 0.26
C ARG A 30 0.25 15.19 -1.02
N ALA A 31 0.74 14.32 -1.90
CA ALA A 31 1.27 14.73 -3.20
C ALA A 31 0.21 15.46 -4.04
N SER A 32 -1.03 14.96 -4.06
CA SER A 32 -2.15 15.62 -4.73
C SER A 32 -2.43 17.01 -4.18
N GLN A 33 -2.40 17.20 -2.86
CA GLN A 33 -2.59 18.52 -2.23
C GLN A 33 -1.50 19.53 -2.60
N LEU A 34 -0.30 19.04 -2.92
CA LEU A 34 0.83 19.86 -3.35
C LEU A 34 0.91 20.04 -4.88
N GLY A 35 -0.03 19.45 -5.63
CA GLY A 35 0.01 19.45 -7.10
C GLY A 35 1.15 18.62 -7.69
N ILE A 36 1.71 17.68 -6.93
CA ILE A 36 2.84 16.84 -7.36
C ILE A 36 2.31 15.52 -7.92
N GLY A 37 2.65 15.24 -9.18
CA GLY A 37 2.31 13.98 -9.83
C GLY A 37 3.15 12.82 -9.29
N VAL A 38 2.48 11.80 -8.73
CA VAL A 38 3.12 10.56 -8.22
C VAL A 38 2.49 9.31 -8.85
N PRO A 39 2.59 9.13 -10.18
CA PRO A 39 1.84 8.09 -10.90
C PRO A 39 2.17 6.67 -10.43
N MET A 40 3.44 6.37 -10.16
CA MET A 40 3.86 5.05 -9.69
C MET A 40 3.33 4.75 -8.28
N MET A 41 3.41 5.72 -7.36
CA MET A 41 2.87 5.55 -6.00
C MET A 41 1.35 5.38 -6.03
N SER A 42 0.66 6.14 -6.87
CA SER A 42 -0.80 6.04 -7.05
C SER A 42 -1.21 4.66 -7.58
N MET A 43 -0.44 4.11 -8.52
CA MET A 43 -0.64 2.77 -9.04
C MET A 43 -0.44 1.71 -7.96
N VAL A 44 0.66 1.77 -7.21
CA VAL A 44 0.95 0.81 -6.14
C VAL A 44 -0.12 0.88 -5.05
N ALA A 45 -0.50 2.08 -4.60
CA ALA A 45 -1.55 2.27 -3.60
C ALA A 45 -2.90 1.67 -4.05
N SER A 46 -3.23 1.83 -5.33
CA SER A 46 -4.46 1.26 -5.92
C SER A 46 -4.42 -0.26 -5.99
N LEU A 47 -3.29 -0.84 -6.41
CA LEU A 47 -3.13 -2.30 -6.52
C LEU A 47 -3.14 -2.98 -5.15
N VAL A 48 -2.42 -2.42 -4.18
CA VAL A 48 -2.40 -2.95 -2.81
C VAL A 48 -3.75 -2.78 -2.12
N GLY A 49 -4.47 -1.69 -2.38
CA GLY A 49 -5.86 -1.51 -1.92
C GLY A 49 -6.79 -2.64 -2.39
N LYS A 50 -6.75 -2.96 -3.69
CA LYS A 50 -7.53 -4.08 -4.27
C LYS A 50 -7.13 -5.45 -3.72
N LEU A 51 -5.90 -5.61 -3.25
CA LEU A 51 -5.47 -6.83 -2.58
C LEU A 51 -6.02 -6.90 -1.15
N GLY A 52 -6.00 -5.78 -0.42
CA GLY A 52 -6.59 -5.68 0.92
C GLY A 52 -8.07 -6.02 0.96
N GLU A 53 -8.84 -5.54 -0.02
CA GLU A 53 -10.29 -5.82 -0.16
C GLU A 53 -10.64 -7.30 -0.34
N ARG A 54 -9.67 -8.15 -0.72
CA ARG A 54 -9.88 -9.60 -0.88
C ARG A 54 -9.66 -10.39 0.40
N VAL A 55 -9.10 -9.74 1.40
CA VAL A 55 -8.63 -10.35 2.65
C VAL A 55 -9.52 -9.94 3.84
N GLU A 56 -10.32 -8.88 3.68
CA GLU A 56 -11.43 -8.52 4.59
C GLU A 56 -12.68 -9.37 4.32
#